data_AF-A0A3E0R8E2-F1
#
_entry.id   AF-A0A3E0R8E2-F1
#
_cell.length_a   1.000
_cell.length_b   1.000
_cell.length_c   1.000
_cell.angle_alpha   90.00
_cell.angle_beta   90.00
_cell.angle_gamma   90.00
#
_symmetry.space_group_name_H-M   'P 1'
#
loop_
_entity.id
_entity.type
_entity.pdbx_description
1 polymer ?
#
loop_
_entity_poly.entity_id
_entity_poly.type
_entity_poly.pdbx_seq_one_letter_code
_entity_poly.pdbx_strand_id
1 'polypeptide(L)'
;MATIASGEYQGFGFLFVPLLGITARRGTQFTAKGYRRYFSVFGLKFGTWESVNEGEQMVLIGLNMSSQYGSYGGMLATKEEKVWTLYIVDAKHRNKRDIGVAVDKEYLTQKAAEVAEITDLELVPFSPAISQQTRNRKRR
;
A
#
# COMPACT_ATOMS: atom_id res chain seq x y z
N MET A 1 -21.75 19.35 -38.85
CA MET A 1 -21.74 17.98 -39.38
C MET A 1 -22.14 17.04 -38.26
N ALA A 2 -23.24 16.31 -38.42
CA ALA A 2 -23.73 15.33 -37.46
C ALA A 2 -23.29 13.93 -37.91
N THR A 3 -22.72 13.16 -37.01
CA THR A 3 -22.38 11.75 -37.24
C THR A 3 -23.28 10.90 -36.36
N ILE A 4 -24.21 10.19 -36.99
CA ILE A 4 -25.00 9.13 -36.38
C ILE A 4 -24.14 7.86 -36.46
N ALA A 5 -23.64 7.38 -35.32
CA ALA A 5 -23.10 6.03 -35.22
C ALA A 5 -24.26 5.10 -34.84
N SER A 6 -24.74 4.37 -35.84
CA SER A 6 -25.70 3.27 -35.73
C SER A 6 -25.16 2.14 -34.85
N GLY A 7 -26.08 1.34 -34.30
CA GLY A 7 -25.86 0.41 -33.19
C GLY A 7 -24.93 -0.77 -33.44
N GLU A 8 -24.81 -1.55 -32.36
CA GLU A 8 -24.14 -2.86 -32.23
C GLU A 8 -22.66 -2.86 -31.79
N TYR A 9 -22.38 -2.31 -30.60
CA TYR A 9 -21.19 -2.66 -29.81
C TYR A 9 -21.54 -2.93 -28.34
N GLN A 10 -22.49 -3.82 -28.06
CA GLN A 10 -22.81 -4.24 -26.69
C GLN A 10 -22.21 -5.60 -26.29
N GLY A 11 -21.33 -6.19 -27.12
CA GLY A 11 -20.81 -7.56 -26.91
C GLY A 11 -19.34 -7.70 -26.52
N PHE A 12 -18.50 -6.66 -26.62
CA PHE A 12 -17.04 -6.81 -26.47
C PHE A 12 -16.44 -6.30 -25.15
N GLY A 13 -17.22 -5.64 -24.29
CA GLY A 13 -16.73 -5.13 -23.00
C GLY A 13 -16.18 -6.21 -22.07
N PHE A 14 -16.72 -7.44 -22.14
CA PHE A 14 -16.36 -8.53 -21.23
C PHE A 14 -15.00 -9.21 -21.54
N LEU A 15 -14.52 -9.19 -22.78
CA LEU A 15 -13.22 -9.78 -23.14
C LEU A 15 -12.03 -8.91 -22.71
N PHE A 16 -12.23 -7.61 -22.50
CA PHE A 16 -11.19 -6.72 -21.98
C PHE A 16 -11.00 -6.84 -20.46
N VAL A 17 -12.04 -7.22 -19.70
CA VAL A 17 -11.97 -7.36 -18.24
C VAL A 17 -10.84 -8.29 -17.76
N PRO A 18 -10.65 -9.51 -18.29
CA PRO A 18 -9.54 -10.38 -17.87
C PRO A 18 -8.16 -9.83 -18.29
N LEU A 19 -8.05 -9.17 -19.44
CA LEU A 19 -6.81 -8.53 -19.89
C LEU A 19 -6.41 -7.31 -19.04
N LEU A 20 -7.40 -6.53 -18.59
CA LEU A 20 -7.19 -5.40 -17.68
C LEU A 20 -6.60 -5.87 -16.34
N GLY A 21 -7.04 -7.03 -15.83
CA GLY A 21 -6.55 -7.61 -14.57
C GLY A 21 -5.06 -8.02 -14.60
N ILE A 22 -4.58 -8.56 -15.73
CA ILE A 22 -3.19 -9.07 -15.85
C ILE A 22 -2.16 -7.94 -15.83
N THR A 23 -2.50 -6.78 -16.39
CA THR A 23 -1.60 -5.62 -16.40
C THR A 23 -1.76 -4.70 -15.19
N ALA A 24 -2.76 -4.98 -14.34
CA ALA A 24 -3.03 -4.20 -13.16
C ALA A 24 -1.87 -4.29 -12.16
N ARG A 25 -1.18 -3.17 -11.93
CA ARG A 25 -0.17 -3.05 -10.86
C ARG A 25 -0.64 -2.04 -9.83
N ARG A 26 -0.15 -2.16 -8.60
CA ARG A 26 -0.32 -1.15 -7.56
C ARG A 26 1.04 -0.69 -7.07
N GLY A 27 1.12 0.57 -6.66
CA GLY A 27 2.34 1.11 -6.07
C GLY A 27 2.12 2.50 -5.50
N THR A 28 3.21 3.07 -5.00
CA THR A 28 3.22 4.43 -4.44
C THR A 28 4.27 5.26 -5.16
N GLN A 29 3.91 6.50 -5.50
CA GLN A 29 4.84 7.50 -6.04
C GLN A 29 5.00 8.62 -5.05
N PHE A 30 6.20 9.17 -4.97
CA PHE A 30 6.55 10.28 -4.10
C PHE A 30 6.95 11.50 -4.91
N THR A 31 6.69 12.66 -4.32
CA THR A 31 7.14 13.99 -4.75
C THR A 31 7.55 14.74 -3.48
N ALA A 32 8.27 15.86 -3.63
CA ALA A 32 8.74 16.62 -2.48
C ALA A 32 7.66 17.06 -1.49
N LYS A 33 6.39 17.19 -1.92
CA LYS A 33 5.28 17.70 -1.10
C LYS A 33 4.20 16.66 -0.78
N GLY A 34 4.33 15.44 -1.28
CA GLY A 34 3.20 14.51 -1.26
C GLY A 34 3.50 13.17 -1.89
N TYR A 35 2.58 12.25 -1.71
CA TYR A 35 2.63 10.93 -2.31
C TYR A 35 1.30 10.58 -2.97
N ARG A 36 1.32 9.61 -3.86
CA ARG A 36 0.11 9.08 -4.49
C ARG A 36 0.20 7.58 -4.52
N ARG A 37 -0.81 6.92 -3.95
CA ARG A 37 -1.06 5.52 -4.22
C ARG A 37 -1.72 5.43 -5.59
N TYR A 38 -1.18 4.57 -6.44
CA TYR A 38 -1.73 4.36 -7.76
C TYR A 38 -2.03 2.89 -8.00
N PHE A 39 -3.10 2.66 -8.75
CA PHE A 39 -3.23 1.45 -9.54
C PHE A 39 -2.92 1.81 -11.00
N SER A 40 -2.25 0.94 -11.72
CA SER A 40 -1.96 1.14 -13.14
C SER A 40 -2.51 0.02 -13.98
N VAL A 41 -3.16 0.36 -15.08
CA VAL A 41 -3.66 -0.61 -16.06
C VAL A 41 -3.12 -0.19 -17.42
N PHE A 42 -2.51 -1.12 -18.16
CA PHE A 42 -1.79 -0.83 -19.40
C PHE A 42 -0.79 0.35 -19.30
N GLY A 43 -0.12 0.48 -18.14
CA GLY A 43 0.87 1.54 -17.89
C GLY A 43 0.29 2.90 -17.48
N LEU A 44 -1.02 3.13 -17.66
CA LEU A 44 -1.68 4.36 -17.21
C LEU A 44 -1.93 4.29 -15.70
N LYS A 45 -1.42 5.27 -14.95
CA LYS A 45 -1.52 5.33 -13.48
C LYS A 45 -2.74 6.15 -13.06
N PHE A 46 -3.54 5.60 -12.16
CA PHE A 46 -4.77 6.18 -11.59
C PHE A 46 -4.68 6.22 -10.06
N GLY A 47 -5.11 7.32 -9.44
CA GLY A 47 -4.95 7.58 -8.00
C GLY A 47 -4.94 9.08 -7.68
N THR A 48 -5.00 9.41 -6.40
CA THR A 48 -5.07 10.78 -5.91
C THR A 48 -3.76 11.15 -5.21
N TRP A 49 -3.31 12.39 -5.40
CA TRP A 49 -2.18 12.94 -4.64
C TRP A 49 -2.65 13.30 -3.23
N GLU A 50 -1.94 12.77 -2.25
CA GLU A 50 -2.08 13.05 -0.83
C GLU A 50 -0.89 13.90 -0.37
N SER A 51 -1.13 14.89 0.48
CA SER A 51 -0.06 15.70 1.05
C SER A 51 0.65 14.95 2.17
N VAL A 52 1.97 15.13 2.24
CA VAL A 52 2.73 14.81 3.45
C VAL A 52 2.67 16.03 4.35
N ASN A 53 2.18 15.86 5.56
CA ASN A 53 2.09 16.95 6.53
C ASN A 53 3.40 17.08 7.31
N GLU A 54 3.69 18.29 7.79
CA GLU A 54 4.85 18.53 8.66
C GLU A 54 4.75 17.68 9.94
N GLY A 55 5.88 17.08 10.33
CA GLY A 55 5.98 16.22 11.50
C GLY A 55 5.46 14.79 11.30
N GLU A 56 5.07 14.41 10.08
CA GLU A 56 4.87 13.01 9.72
C GLU A 56 6.23 12.31 9.55
N GLN A 57 6.26 11.01 9.84
CA GLN A 57 7.48 10.20 9.84
C GLN A 57 7.24 8.88 9.12
N MET A 58 8.30 8.25 8.63
CA MET A 58 8.23 6.90 8.07
C MET A 58 8.60 5.87 9.13
N VAL A 59 7.90 4.74 9.12
CA VAL A 59 8.13 3.63 10.04
C VAL A 59 8.01 2.30 9.30
N LEU A 60 8.97 1.40 9.57
CA LEU A 60 8.94 0.03 9.07
C LEU A 60 8.40 -0.93 10.14
N ILE A 61 7.37 -1.69 9.80
CA ILE A 61 6.72 -2.66 10.71
C ILE A 61 6.70 -4.04 10.06
N GLY A 62 7.19 -5.05 10.78
CA GLY A 62 7.04 -6.45 10.39
C GLY A 62 5.68 -6.99 10.83
N LEU A 63 4.93 -7.55 9.88
CA LEU A 63 3.62 -8.18 10.08
C LEU A 63 3.73 -9.66 9.73
N ASN A 64 3.16 -10.52 10.57
CA ASN A 64 2.97 -11.93 10.24
C ASN A 64 1.63 -12.03 9.51
N MET A 65 1.67 -12.33 8.22
CA MET A 65 0.49 -12.48 7.39
C MET A 65 0.19 -13.97 7.22
N SER A 66 -0.99 -14.40 7.64
CA SER A 66 -1.49 -15.75 7.35
C SER A 66 -2.47 -15.68 6.19
N SER A 67 -2.26 -16.52 5.19
CA SER A 67 -3.17 -16.66 4.05
C SER A 67 -3.68 -18.09 4.01
N GLN A 68 -5.00 -18.22 3.91
CA GLN A 68 -5.68 -19.51 3.78
C GLN A 68 -6.08 -19.67 2.32
N TYR A 69 -5.63 -20.76 1.69
CA TYR A 69 -6.06 -21.10 0.35
C TYR A 69 -6.85 -22.41 0.40
N GLY A 70 -8.06 -22.39 -0.16
CA GLY A 70 -8.86 -23.59 -0.35
C GLY A 70 -8.37 -24.36 -1.56
N SER A 71 -8.00 -25.62 -1.38
CA SER A 71 -7.79 -26.53 -2.51
C SER A 71 -9.14 -27.10 -2.97
N TYR A 72 -9.20 -27.55 -4.23
CA TYR A 72 -10.38 -28.21 -4.83
C TYR A 72 -10.85 -29.49 -4.09
N GLY A 73 -10.16 -29.92 -3.01
CA GLY A 73 -10.52 -31.06 -2.17
C GLY A 73 -10.86 -30.74 -0.71
N GLY A 74 -11.14 -29.47 -0.36
CA GLY A 74 -11.57 -29.10 0.99
C GLY A 74 -10.47 -29.01 2.05
N MET A 75 -9.20 -29.21 1.67
CA MET A 75 -8.06 -28.94 2.54
C MET A 75 -7.72 -27.44 2.48
N LEU A 76 -7.83 -26.77 3.63
CA LEU A 76 -7.36 -25.41 3.83
C LEU A 76 -5.85 -25.46 4.13
N ALA A 77 -5.04 -25.01 3.18
CA ALA A 77 -3.62 -24.81 3.42
C ALA A 77 -3.41 -23.40 3.99
N THR A 78 -2.80 -23.31 5.16
CA THR A 78 -2.39 -22.04 5.76
C THR A 78 -0.93 -21.78 5.44
N LYS A 79 -0.65 -20.70 4.71
CA LYS A 79 0.71 -20.18 4.52
C LYS A 79 0.90 -19.00 5.44
N GLU A 80 1.82 -19.12 6.39
CA GLU A 80 2.30 -18.01 7.20
C GLU A 80 3.53 -17.39 6.52
N GLU A 81 3.49 -16.09 6.32
CA GLU A 81 4.58 -15.34 5.69
C GLU A 81 4.82 -14.05 6.47
N LYS A 82 6.08 -13.80 6.83
CA LYS A 82 6.47 -12.55 7.47
C LYS A 82 6.69 -11.52 6.38
N VAL A 83 5.93 -10.43 6.43
CA VAL A 83 5.98 -9.35 5.45
C VAL A 83 6.27 -8.04 6.17
N TRP A 84 7.13 -7.22 5.60
CA TRP A 84 7.43 -5.88 6.11
C TRP A 84 6.55 -4.86 5.40
N THR A 85 6.00 -3.92 6.15
CA THR A 85 5.19 -2.82 5.62
C THR A 85 5.79 -1.49 6.06
N LEU A 86 6.01 -0.62 5.10
CA LEU A 86 6.42 0.76 5.32
C LEU A 86 5.18 1.63 5.47
N TYR A 87 5.14 2.43 6.52
CA TYR A 87 4.04 3.33 6.86
C TYR A 87 4.53 4.77 6.95
N ILE A 88 3.70 5.72 6.54
CA ILE A 88 3.76 7.09 7.02
C ILE A 88 2.90 7.17 8.28
N VAL A 89 3.43 7.79 9.32
CA VAL A 89 2.76 7.95 10.61
C VAL A 89 2.78 9.40 11.06
N ASP A 90 1.80 9.77 11.88
CA ASP A 90 1.85 11.05 12.59
C ASP A 90 2.93 11.05 13.69
N ALA A 91 3.26 12.23 14.22
CA ALA A 91 4.22 12.39 15.32
C ALA A 91 3.89 11.57 16.60
N LYS A 92 2.66 11.07 16.75
CA LYS A 92 2.23 10.22 17.89
C LYS A 92 2.20 8.73 17.54
N HIS A 93 2.52 8.39 16.30
CA HIS A 93 2.45 7.10 15.63
C HIS A 93 1.09 6.39 15.75
N ARG A 94 -0.01 7.16 15.83
CA ARG A 94 -1.38 6.64 15.94
C ARG A 94 -2.03 6.44 14.58
N ASN A 95 -1.98 7.48 13.75
CA ASN A 95 -2.47 7.39 12.39
C ASN A 95 -1.39 6.79 11.51
N LYS A 96 -1.70 5.71 10.79
CA LYS A 96 -0.77 5.00 9.92
C LYS A 96 -1.34 4.90 8.52
N ARG A 97 -0.53 5.23 7.52
CA ARG A 97 -0.86 5.10 6.10
C ARG A 97 0.21 4.24 5.44
N ASP A 98 -0.16 3.04 5.03
CA ASP A 98 0.72 2.10 4.32
C ASP A 98 1.21 2.68 2.99
N ILE A 99 2.50 2.60 2.71
CA ILE A 99 3.06 3.14 1.46
C ILE A 99 3.81 2.08 0.65
N GLY A 100 4.10 0.93 1.24
CA GLY A 100 4.72 -0.19 0.54
C GLY A 100 4.78 -1.43 1.40
N VAL A 101 4.76 -2.59 0.76
CA VAL A 101 4.78 -3.91 1.40
C VAL A 101 5.78 -4.78 0.64
N ALA A 102 6.67 -5.46 1.35
CA ALA A 102 7.61 -6.41 0.76
C ALA A 102 8.02 -7.49 1.76
N VAL A 103 8.40 -8.65 1.27
CA VAL A 103 8.96 -9.73 2.10
C VAL A 103 10.37 -9.38 2.57
N ASP A 104 11.13 -8.67 1.72
CA ASP A 104 12.47 -8.23 2.04
C ASP A 104 12.47 -6.88 2.79
N LYS A 105 13.08 -6.90 3.97
CA LYS A 105 13.25 -5.73 4.84
C LYS A 105 14.27 -4.75 4.24
N GLU A 106 15.37 -5.26 3.68
CA GLU A 106 16.47 -4.44 3.17
C GLU A 106 16.00 -3.63 1.97
N TYR A 107 15.27 -4.28 1.06
CA TYR A 107 14.60 -3.61 -0.05
C TYR A 107 13.73 -2.43 0.41
N LEU A 108 12.86 -2.61 1.40
CA LEU A 108 12.03 -1.49 1.90
C LEU A 108 12.84 -0.41 2.62
N THR A 109 13.95 -0.79 3.26
CA THR A 109 14.82 0.17 3.94
C THR A 109 15.55 1.05 2.92
N GLN A 110 16.04 0.47 1.82
CA GLN A 110 16.63 1.21 0.71
C GLN A 110 15.60 2.15 0.06
N LYS A 111 14.37 1.66 -0.18
CA LYS A 111 13.29 2.51 -0.70
C LYS A 111 12.87 3.62 0.24
N ALA A 112 12.89 3.39 1.55
CA ALA A 112 12.64 4.45 2.53
C ALA A 112 13.76 5.52 2.49
N ALA A 113 15.02 5.12 2.30
CA ALA A 113 16.13 6.06 2.13
C ALA A 113 15.96 6.91 0.86
N GLU A 114 15.63 6.31 -0.29
CA GLU A 114 15.32 7.04 -1.52
C GLU A 114 14.17 8.06 -1.33
N VAL A 115 13.16 7.71 -0.54
CA VAL A 115 12.05 8.64 -0.24
C VAL A 115 12.48 9.77 0.68
N ALA A 116 13.33 9.48 1.68
CA ALA A 116 13.88 10.49 2.59
C ALA A 116 14.81 11.49 1.88
N GLU A 117 15.41 11.12 0.75
CA GLU A 117 16.19 12.08 -0.07
C GLU A 117 15.30 13.06 -0.83
N ILE A 118 14.06 12.66 -1.15
CA ILE A 118 13.13 13.46 -1.96
C ILE A 118 12.18 14.28 -1.07
N THR A 119 11.96 13.84 0.17
CA THR A 119 10.93 14.37 1.08
C THR A 119 11.51 14.64 2.47
N ASP A 120 10.89 15.51 3.26
CA ASP A 120 11.26 15.76 4.66
C ASP A 120 10.88 14.61 5.62
N LEU A 121 10.58 13.42 5.09
CA LEU A 121 10.21 12.26 5.90
C LEU A 121 11.45 11.52 6.41
N GLU A 122 11.55 11.36 7.72
CA GLU A 122 12.60 10.55 8.35
C GLU A 122 12.12 9.13 8.65
N LEU A 123 13.00 8.15 8.49
CA LEU A 123 12.75 6.76 8.91
C LEU A 123 13.06 6.61 10.40
N VAL A 124 12.03 6.44 11.21
CA VAL A 124 12.11 6.39 12.68
C VAL A 124 11.63 5.02 13.19
N PRO A 125 12.18 4.49 14.30
CA PRO A 125 11.64 3.29 14.94
C PRO A 125 10.18 3.50 15.41
N PHE A 126 9.36 2.47 15.27
CA PHE A 126 7.96 2.54 15.71
C PHE A 126 7.84 2.68 17.25
N SER A 127 7.41 3.84 17.73
CA SER A 127 7.19 4.09 19.16
C SER A 127 5.88 4.88 19.41
N PRO A 128 4.72 4.21 19.45
CA PRO A 128 3.45 4.89 19.69
C PRO A 128 3.35 5.44 21.12
N ALA A 129 2.72 6.60 21.27
CA ALA A 129 2.41 7.17 22.57
C ALA A 129 1.31 6.34 23.28
N ILE A 130 1.71 5.45 24.19
CA ILE A 130 0.82 4.59 24.98
C ILE A 130 0.44 5.30 26.28
N SER A 131 -0.86 5.40 26.58
CA SER A 131 -1.35 5.95 27.86
C SER A 131 -1.03 5.03 29.03
N GLN A 132 -0.94 5.59 30.25
CA GLN A 132 -0.68 4.80 31.45
C GLN A 132 -1.75 3.73 31.71
N GLN A 133 -3.01 4.00 31.36
CA GLN A 133 -4.10 3.04 31.47
C GLN A 133 -3.88 1.81 30.58
N THR A 134 -3.44 2.01 29.32
CA THR A 134 -3.13 0.90 28.41
C THR A 134 -1.89 0.13 28.85
N ARG A 135 -0.88 0.82 29.41
CA ARG A 135 0.30 0.16 30.00
C ARG A 135 -0.08 -0.74 31.17
N ASN A 136 -0.94 -0.26 32.08
CA ASN A 136 -1.40 -1.04 33.23
C ASN A 136 -2.24 -2.25 32.83
N ARG A 137 -3.04 -2.15 31.74
CA ARG A 137 -3.79 -3.30 31.22
C ARG A 137 -2.89 -4.40 30.65
N LYS A 138 -1.81 -4.04 29.92
CA LYS A 138 -0.87 -5.03 29.34
C LYS A 138 0.03 -5.71 30.38
N ARG A 139 0.17 -5.13 31.57
CA ARG A 139 0.98 -5.68 32.67
C ARG A 139 0.22 -6.69 33.55
N ARG A 140 -1.11 -6.71 33.47
CA ARG A 140 -1.96 -7.75 34.09
C ARG A 140 -2.05 -8.93 33.16
#